data_AF-A0A6A6ZFG8-F1
#
_entry.id   AF-A0A6A6ZFG8-F1
#
_cell.length_a   1.000
_cell.length_b   1.000
_cell.length_c   1.000
_cell.angle_alpha   90.00
_cell.angle_beta   90.00
_cell.angle_gamma   90.00
#
_symmetry.space_group_name_H-M   'P 1'
#
loop_
_entity.id
_entity.type
_entity.pdbx_description
1 polymer ?
#
loop_
_entity_poly.entity_id
_entity_poly.type
_entity_poly.pdbx_seq_one_letter_code
_entity_poly.pdbx_strand_id
1 'polypeptide(L)'
;YKLDMFLKWFADTRLGVIEAAVTDVTLGNRLSSLKRAVNMYTNYKYSNLQNRVLNTTLMQLLRNKKITSARYAKPIATVGVTQDLLRFLWACNEYQHPHARWFIQLAFLTNLYTFLGTRPGEVIESDAWLNSNKGLHYKDFYLKRCIIGAFKG
;
A
#
# COMPACT_ATOMS: atom_id res chain seq x y z
N TYR A 1 24.43 -9.20 -16.51
CA TYR A 1 23.69 -7.92 -16.49
C TYR A 1 24.27 -6.99 -15.42
N LYS A 2 24.73 -5.79 -15.79
CA LYS A 2 25.34 -4.80 -14.88
C LYS A 2 24.27 -3.93 -14.22
N LEU A 3 23.54 -4.49 -13.24
CA LEU A 3 22.50 -3.74 -12.51
C LEU A 3 23.08 -2.64 -11.61
N ASP A 4 24.36 -2.72 -11.26
CA ASP A 4 25.10 -1.71 -10.48
C ASP A 4 25.17 -0.36 -11.22
N MET A 5 25.41 -0.39 -12.54
CA MET A 5 25.44 0.81 -13.36
C MET A 5 24.06 1.47 -13.43
N PHE A 6 23.00 0.67 -13.56
CA PHE A 6 21.63 1.15 -13.50
C PHE A 6 21.33 1.82 -12.16
N LEU A 7 21.73 1.22 -11.03
CA LEU A 7 21.49 1.79 -9.70
C LEU A 7 22.13 3.17 -9.52
N LYS A 8 23.37 3.33 -10.00
CA LYS A 8 24.09 4.62 -9.97
C LYS A 8 23.41 5.66 -10.84
N TRP A 9 23.11 5.31 -12.10
CA TRP A 9 22.40 6.18 -13.02
C TRP A 9 21.03 6.60 -12.47
N PHE A 10 20.28 5.67 -11.87
CA PHE A 10 18.96 5.96 -11.33
C PHE A 10 19.02 6.92 -10.13
N ALA A 11 20.00 6.72 -9.24
CA ALA A 11 20.22 7.62 -8.11
C ALA A 11 20.64 9.03 -8.56
N ASP A 12 21.39 9.16 -9.66
CA ASP A 12 21.90 10.44 -10.16
C ASP A 12 20.87 11.22 -10.99
N THR A 13 19.98 10.52 -11.71
CA THR A 13 19.06 11.16 -12.68
C THR A 13 17.65 11.39 -12.16
N ARG A 14 17.24 10.68 -11.10
CA ARG A 14 15.87 10.77 -10.60
C ARG A 14 15.79 11.69 -9.40
N LEU A 15 14.82 12.59 -9.46
CA LEU A 15 14.37 13.36 -8.30
C LEU A 15 13.30 12.57 -7.57
N GLY A 16 13.30 12.63 -6.24
CA GLY A 16 12.18 12.14 -5.45
C GLY A 16 10.94 13.02 -5.69
N VAL A 17 9.76 12.44 -5.50
CA VAL A 17 8.49 13.18 -5.62
C VAL A 17 8.29 14.13 -4.43
N ILE A 18 8.85 13.77 -3.27
CA ILE A 18 8.68 14.48 -2.00
C ILE A 18 9.99 15.17 -1.58
N GLU A 19 11.12 14.48 -1.72
CA GLU A 19 12.47 15.01 -1.44
C GLU A 19 13.28 15.10 -2.75
N ALA A 20 14.32 15.94 -2.76
CA ALA A 20 15.18 16.08 -3.94
C ALA A 20 15.85 14.75 -4.33
N ALA A 21 16.16 13.88 -3.36
CA ALA A 21 16.77 12.57 -3.59
C ALA A 21 15.76 11.42 -3.51
N VAL A 22 16.00 10.35 -4.28
CA VAL A 22 15.19 9.13 -4.25
C VAL A 22 15.42 8.36 -2.96
N THR A 23 14.38 7.70 -2.44
CA THR A 23 14.49 6.82 -1.27
C THR A 23 15.17 5.49 -1.58
N ASP A 24 15.94 4.98 -0.61
CA ASP A 24 16.49 3.62 -0.60
C ASP A 24 15.43 2.54 -0.91
N VAL A 25 14.23 2.68 -0.35
CA VAL A 25 13.07 1.80 -0.61
C VAL A 25 12.68 1.81 -2.08
N THR A 26 12.57 2.99 -2.70
CA THR A 26 12.20 3.10 -4.12
C THR A 26 13.24 2.42 -5.01
N LEU A 27 14.53 2.66 -4.74
CA LEU A 27 15.62 2.08 -5.49
C LEU A 27 15.68 0.55 -5.32
N GLY A 28 15.46 0.05 -4.10
CA GLY A 28 15.37 -1.39 -3.80
C GLY A 28 14.19 -2.08 -4.48
N ASN A 29 13.02 -1.42 -4.52
CA ASN A 29 11.86 -1.90 -5.25
C ASN A 29 12.14 -1.99 -6.76
N ARG A 30 12.77 -0.96 -7.34
CA ARG A 30 13.18 -0.98 -8.76
C ARG A 30 14.19 -2.06 -9.06
N LEU A 31 15.17 -2.28 -8.18
CA LEU A 31 16.11 -3.38 -8.30
C LEU A 31 15.40 -4.74 -8.32
N SER A 32 14.42 -4.92 -7.43
CA SER A 32 13.64 -6.16 -7.33
C SER A 32 12.79 -6.40 -8.58
N SER A 33 12.14 -5.35 -9.10
CA SER A 33 11.39 -5.42 -10.37
C SER A 33 12.30 -5.79 -11.54
N LEU A 34 13.50 -5.21 -11.63
CA LEU A 34 14.47 -5.52 -12.69
C LEU A 34 14.99 -6.94 -12.60
N LYS A 35 15.34 -7.42 -11.39
CA LYS A 35 15.74 -8.81 -11.18
C LYS A 35 14.62 -9.77 -11.62
N ARG A 36 13.38 -9.45 -11.28
CA ARG A 36 12.20 -10.23 -11.69
C ARG A 36 12.05 -10.23 -13.21
N ALA A 37 12.17 -9.09 -13.88
CA ALA A 37 12.10 -9.00 -15.33
C ALA A 37 13.21 -9.82 -16.01
N VAL A 38 14.47 -9.67 -15.57
CA VAL A 38 15.60 -10.48 -16.10
C VAL A 38 15.32 -11.97 -15.92
N ASN A 39 14.86 -12.39 -14.74
CA ASN A 39 14.51 -13.79 -14.51
C ASN A 39 13.37 -14.25 -15.44
N MET A 40 12.35 -13.43 -15.67
CA MET A 40 11.23 -13.78 -16.55
C MET A 40 11.66 -13.93 -18.02
N TYR A 41 12.52 -13.05 -18.52
CA TYR A 41 12.90 -13.06 -19.95
C TYR A 41 14.08 -13.97 -20.27
N THR A 42 14.91 -14.31 -19.27
CA THR A 42 16.19 -15.00 -19.53
C THR A 42 16.41 -16.19 -18.62
N ASN A 43 15.47 -16.52 -17.72
CA ASN A 43 15.61 -17.54 -16.66
C ASN A 43 16.84 -17.37 -15.77
N TYR A 44 17.45 -16.17 -15.78
CA TYR A 44 18.66 -15.91 -15.04
C TYR A 44 18.33 -15.46 -13.61
N LYS A 45 18.86 -16.20 -12.64
CA LYS A 45 18.76 -15.86 -11.22
C LYS A 45 20.10 -15.33 -10.72
N TYR A 46 20.05 -14.16 -10.08
CA TYR A 46 21.24 -13.57 -9.45
C TYR A 46 21.67 -14.39 -8.25
N SER A 47 22.97 -14.68 -8.17
CA SER A 47 23.55 -15.43 -7.05
C SER A 47 23.61 -14.60 -5.77
N ASN A 48 23.81 -15.26 -4.64
CA ASN A 48 23.98 -14.59 -3.34
C ASN A 48 25.15 -13.60 -3.34
N LEU A 49 26.25 -13.94 -4.01
CA LEU A 49 27.42 -13.06 -4.12
C LEU A 49 27.10 -11.80 -4.92
N GLN A 50 26.39 -11.93 -6.05
CA GLN A 50 25.95 -10.78 -6.84
C GLN A 50 24.96 -9.89 -6.07
N ASN A 51 24.04 -10.50 -5.31
CA ASN A 51 23.12 -9.77 -4.45
C ASN A 51 23.86 -8.97 -3.37
N ARG A 52 24.93 -9.53 -2.79
CA ARG A 52 25.79 -8.79 -1.84
C ARG A 52 26.42 -7.58 -2.50
N VAL A 53 27.01 -7.72 -3.69
CA VAL A 53 27.63 -6.60 -4.42
C VAL A 53 26.62 -5.47 -4.69
N LEU A 54 25.39 -5.81 -5.10
CA LEU A 54 24.33 -4.84 -5.34
C LEU A 54 23.90 -4.13 -4.04
N ASN A 55 23.81 -4.86 -2.93
CA ASN A 55 23.51 -4.27 -1.62
C ASN A 55 24.64 -3.35 -1.14
N THR A 56 25.90 -3.72 -1.35
CA THR A 56 27.04 -2.84 -1.06
C THR A 56 26.97 -1.55 -1.87
N THR A 57 26.56 -1.63 -3.14
CA THR A 57 26.37 -0.45 -4.00
C THR A 57 25.26 0.45 -3.47
N LEU A 58 24.13 -0.11 -3.03
CA LEU A 58 23.05 0.66 -2.38
C LEU A 58 23.55 1.39 -1.12
N MET A 59 24.30 0.70 -0.26
CA MET A 59 24.87 1.30 0.94
C MET A 59 25.86 2.42 0.64
N GLN A 60 26.66 2.29 -0.43
CA GLN A 60 27.55 3.35 -0.89
C GLN A 60 26.77 4.58 -1.39
N LEU A 61 25.71 4.38 -2.15
CA LEU A 61 24.84 5.48 -2.62
C LEU A 61 24.20 6.23 -1.45
N LEU A 62 23.82 5.51 -0.40
CA LEU A 62 23.26 6.08 0.83
C LEU A 62 24.31 6.90 1.61
N ARG A 63 25.52 6.35 1.78
CA ARG A 63 26.64 7.08 2.42
C ARG A 63 27.01 8.36 1.67
N ASN A 64 26.94 8.32 0.35
CA ASN A 64 27.24 9.46 -0.52
C ASN A 64 26.08 10.47 -0.60
N LYS A 65 25.00 10.29 0.16
CA LYS A 65 23.79 11.13 0.17
C LYS A 65 23.15 11.30 -1.22
N LYS A 66 23.39 10.37 -2.15
CA LYS A 66 22.72 10.31 -3.46
C LYS A 66 21.30 9.77 -3.35
N ILE A 67 21.03 9.00 -2.29
CA ILE A 67 19.71 8.52 -1.91
C ILE A 67 19.46 8.83 -0.44
N THR A 68 18.18 8.97 -0.10
CA THR A 68 17.70 9.26 1.26
C THR A 68 17.10 8.00 1.90
N SER A 69 17.20 7.86 3.23
CA SER A 69 16.40 6.89 4.01
C SER A 69 15.26 7.57 4.75
N ALA A 70 15.07 8.87 4.51
CA ALA A 70 14.01 9.62 5.15
C ALA A 70 12.66 9.00 4.79
N ARG A 71 11.88 8.77 5.83
CA ARG A 71 10.51 8.28 5.71
C ARG A 71 9.60 9.44 6.04
N TYR A 72 8.74 9.80 5.11
CA TYR A 72 7.69 10.75 5.38
C TYR A 72 6.77 10.22 6.48
N ALA A 73 6.42 11.09 7.43
CA ALA A 73 5.43 10.79 8.45
C ALA A 73 4.07 10.65 7.76
N LYS A 74 3.58 9.40 7.65
CA LYS A 74 2.27 9.16 7.03
C LYS A 74 1.20 9.83 7.88
N PRO A 75 0.35 10.72 7.30
CA PRO A 75 -0.79 11.25 8.03
C PRO A 75 -1.70 10.09 8.38
N ILE A 76 -1.99 9.93 9.67
CA ILE A 76 -2.94 8.94 10.16
C ILE A 76 -4.28 9.65 10.25
N ALA A 77 -5.29 9.09 9.58
CA ALA A 77 -6.65 9.62 9.68
C ALA A 77 -7.15 9.47 11.12
N THR A 78 -7.62 10.58 11.71
CA THR A 78 -8.25 10.56 13.02
C THR A 78 -9.72 10.16 12.89
N VAL A 79 -10.34 9.77 14.00
CA VAL A 79 -11.78 9.43 14.03
C VAL A 79 -12.65 10.60 13.53
N GLY A 80 -12.24 11.84 13.77
CA GLY A 80 -12.93 13.03 13.24
C GLY A 80 -12.94 13.05 11.70
N VAL A 81 -11.81 12.76 11.07
CA VAL A 81 -11.72 12.64 9.60
C VAL A 81 -12.62 11.53 9.08
N THR A 82 -12.70 10.40 9.79
CA THR A 82 -13.65 9.33 9.45
C THR A 82 -15.10 9.81 9.49
N GLN A 83 -15.49 10.56 10.51
CA GLN A 83 -16.85 11.12 10.62
C GLN A 83 -17.17 12.08 9.49
N ASP A 84 -16.22 12.94 9.11
CA ASP A 84 -16.37 13.87 8.00
C ASP A 84 -16.50 13.14 6.66
N LEU A 85 -15.71 12.07 6.44
CA LEU A 85 -15.82 11.22 5.25
C LEU A 85 -17.18 10.52 5.18
N LEU A 86 -17.68 9.99 6.30
CA LEU A 86 -19.02 9.40 6.35
C LEU A 86 -20.07 10.46 6.06
N ARG A 87 -19.99 11.64 6.69
CA ARG A 87 -20.92 12.75 6.42
C ARG A 87 -20.91 13.15 4.96
N PHE A 88 -19.74 13.25 4.34
CA PHE A 88 -19.62 13.56 2.90
C PHE A 88 -20.30 12.49 2.04
N LEU A 89 -20.03 11.20 2.29
CA LEU A 89 -20.65 10.08 1.57
C LEU A 89 -22.18 10.06 1.64
N TRP A 90 -22.76 10.50 2.77
CA TRP A 90 -24.21 10.47 3.00
C TRP A 90 -24.93 11.78 2.67
N ALA A 91 -24.30 12.93 2.88
CA ALA A 91 -24.95 14.24 2.82
C ALA A 91 -24.52 15.12 1.62
N CYS A 92 -23.34 14.86 1.04
CA CYS A 92 -22.74 15.70 -0.01
C CYS A 92 -22.65 14.93 -1.33
N ASN A 93 -23.75 14.33 -1.76
CA ASN A 93 -23.82 13.56 -3.00
C ASN A 93 -23.84 14.47 -4.24
N GLU A 94 -22.72 15.14 -4.53
CA GLU A 94 -22.56 16.00 -5.70
C GLU A 94 -22.43 15.19 -7.00
N TYR A 95 -21.97 13.95 -6.89
CA TYR A 95 -21.79 13.04 -8.01
C TYR A 95 -22.99 12.10 -8.11
N GLN A 96 -23.70 12.08 -9.23
CA GLN A 96 -24.73 11.06 -9.51
C GLN A 96 -24.08 9.67 -9.66
N HIS A 97 -23.66 9.08 -8.56
CA HIS A 97 -23.13 7.73 -8.56
C HIS A 97 -24.27 6.76 -8.91
N PRO A 98 -24.07 5.86 -9.89
CA PRO A 98 -25.17 5.09 -10.49
C PRO A 98 -25.84 4.09 -9.54
N HIS A 99 -25.19 3.70 -8.43
CA HIS A 99 -25.73 2.70 -7.50
C HIS A 99 -25.52 3.05 -6.02
N ALA A 100 -26.62 3.25 -5.29
CA ALA A 100 -26.65 3.52 -3.85
C ALA A 100 -25.87 2.48 -3.00
N ARG A 101 -25.74 1.24 -3.49
CA ARG A 101 -25.00 0.16 -2.82
C ARG A 101 -23.53 0.50 -2.58
N TRP A 102 -22.91 1.28 -3.46
CA TRP A 102 -21.48 1.62 -3.36
C TRP A 102 -21.19 2.46 -2.12
N PHE A 103 -22.07 3.42 -1.79
CA PHE A 103 -21.92 4.26 -0.60
C PHE A 103 -22.04 3.45 0.69
N ILE A 104 -22.99 2.51 0.73
CA ILE A 104 -23.17 1.63 1.89
C ILE A 104 -21.90 0.79 2.10
N GLN A 105 -21.34 0.24 1.02
CA GLN A 105 -20.12 -0.55 1.08
C GLN A 105 -18.91 0.30 1.52
N LEU A 106 -18.74 1.50 0.97
CA LEU A 106 -17.66 2.41 1.36
C LEU A 106 -17.80 2.87 2.81
N ALA A 107 -18.99 3.30 3.22
CA ALA A 107 -19.27 3.70 4.60
C ALA A 107 -19.02 2.56 5.59
N PHE A 108 -19.41 1.33 5.23
CA PHE A 108 -19.15 0.15 6.05
C PHE A 108 -17.64 -0.13 6.18
N LEU A 109 -16.89 -0.10 5.07
CA LEU A 109 -15.45 -0.30 5.08
C LEU A 109 -14.72 0.80 5.88
N THR A 110 -15.12 2.05 5.74
CA THR A 110 -14.56 3.18 6.49
C THR A 110 -14.73 3.00 8.01
N ASN A 111 -15.89 2.52 8.46
CA ASN A 111 -16.11 2.17 9.86
C ASN A 111 -15.23 0.99 10.29
N LEU A 112 -15.18 -0.07 9.47
CA LEU A 112 -14.41 -1.28 9.76
C LEU A 112 -12.91 -0.96 9.93
N TYR A 113 -12.33 -0.16 9.02
CA TYR A 113 -10.93 0.26 9.14
C TYR A 113 -10.68 1.17 10.36
N THR A 114 -11.65 2.02 10.71
CA THR A 114 -11.50 2.93 11.86
C THR A 114 -11.52 2.18 13.19
N PHE A 115 -12.38 1.17 13.34
CA PHE A 115 -12.55 0.46 14.60
C PHE A 115 -11.65 -0.78 14.74
N LEU A 116 -11.39 -1.52 13.66
CA LEU A 116 -10.55 -2.73 13.73
C LEU A 116 -9.10 -2.50 13.30
N GLY A 117 -8.79 -1.39 12.60
CA GLY A 117 -7.44 -1.14 12.09
C GLY A 117 -6.96 -2.20 11.07
N THR A 118 -7.88 -2.92 10.43
CA THR A 118 -7.58 -3.99 9.48
C THR A 118 -7.02 -3.43 8.18
N ARG A 119 -6.22 -4.23 7.49
CA ARG A 119 -5.70 -3.85 6.18
C ARG A 119 -6.76 -4.08 5.12
N PRO A 120 -6.82 -3.27 4.04
CA PRO A 120 -7.79 -3.49 2.97
C PRO A 120 -7.74 -4.90 2.37
N GLY A 121 -6.55 -5.50 2.24
CA GLY A 121 -6.39 -6.87 1.72
C GLY A 121 -6.86 -7.98 2.67
N GLU A 122 -7.22 -7.68 3.92
CA GLU A 122 -7.83 -8.63 4.85
C GLU A 122 -9.35 -8.64 4.71
N VAL A 123 -9.93 -7.58 4.14
CA VAL A 123 -11.39 -7.39 4.03
C VAL A 123 -11.86 -7.52 2.59
N ILE A 124 -11.03 -7.10 1.64
CA ILE A 124 -11.32 -7.11 0.20
C ILE A 124 -10.45 -8.19 -0.43
N GLU A 125 -11.10 -9.16 -1.07
CA GLU A 125 -10.41 -10.17 -1.85
C GLU A 125 -9.96 -9.59 -3.20
N SER A 126 -8.71 -9.89 -3.56
CA SER A 126 -8.17 -9.51 -4.86
C SER A 126 -8.55 -10.54 -5.91
N ASP A 127 -9.00 -10.07 -7.08
CA ASP A 127 -9.33 -10.92 -8.23
C ASP A 127 -8.16 -11.82 -8.67
N ALA A 128 -6.93 -11.31 -8.54
CA ALA A 128 -5.71 -12.08 -8.85
C ALA A 128 -5.42 -13.22 -7.86
N TRP A 129 -6.13 -13.28 -6.72
CA TRP A 129 -5.92 -14.25 -5.65
C TRP A 129 -7.26 -14.75 -5.10
N LEU A 130 -8.19 -15.08 -5.99
CA LEU A 130 -9.52 -15.60 -5.67
C LEU A 130 -9.48 -16.86 -4.78
N ASN A 131 -10.31 -16.91 -3.75
CA ASN A 131 -10.40 -17.92 -2.68
C ASN A 131 -9.17 -18.05 -1.78
N SER A 132 -8.24 -17.09 -1.81
CA SER A 132 -7.08 -17.08 -0.92
C SER A 132 -7.33 -16.27 0.35
N ASN A 133 -8.36 -15.41 0.37
CA ASN A 133 -8.62 -14.56 1.52
C ASN A 133 -9.18 -15.41 2.68
N LYS A 134 -8.43 -15.44 3.78
CA LYS A 134 -8.82 -16.06 5.06
C LYS A 134 -9.14 -15.01 6.14
N GLY A 135 -9.31 -13.76 5.71
CA GLY A 135 -9.58 -12.61 6.56
C GLY A 135 -11.07 -12.48 6.87
N LEU A 136 -11.56 -11.24 6.84
CA LEU A 136 -12.94 -10.91 7.20
C LEU A 136 -13.85 -11.02 5.98
N HIS A 137 -14.87 -11.86 6.08
CA HIS A 137 -15.91 -12.00 5.07
C HIS A 137 -17.17 -11.22 5.47
N TYR A 138 -17.97 -10.85 4.47
CA TYR A 138 -19.20 -10.06 4.69
C TYR A 138 -20.17 -10.70 5.71
N LYS A 139 -20.20 -12.04 5.79
CA LYS A 139 -21.08 -12.78 6.71
C LYS A 139 -20.51 -12.97 8.12
N ASP A 140 -19.28 -12.50 8.38
CA ASP A 140 -18.70 -12.54 9.72
C ASP A 140 -19.24 -11.41 10.61
N PHE A 141 -19.91 -10.42 10.02
CA PHE A 141 -20.48 -9.28 10.72
C PHE A 141 -21.97 -9.50 11.00
N TYR A 142 -22.34 -9.37 12.27
CA TYR A 142 -23.73 -9.40 12.72
C TYR A 142 -24.19 -7.99 13.06
N LEU A 143 -25.17 -7.48 12.32
CA LEU A 143 -25.81 -6.21 12.64
C LEU A 143 -26.82 -6.44 13.78
N LYS A 144 -26.50 -5.94 14.97
CA LYS A 144 -27.46 -5.89 16.08
C LYS A 144 -28.06 -4.51 16.17
N ARG A 145 -29.38 -4.42 16.07
CA ARG A 145 -30.10 -3.16 16.31
C ARG A 145 -30.12 -2.92 17.82
N CYS A 146 -29.47 -1.85 18.28
CA CYS A 146 -29.65 -1.38 19.64
C CYS A 146 -31.03 -0.72 19.75
N ILE A 147 -31.99 -1.44 20.31
CA ILE A 147 -33.25 -0.86 20.78
C ILE A 147 -33.01 -0.64 22.27
N ILE A 148 -32.72 0.61 22.63
CA ILE A 148 -32.63 1.16 24.00
C ILE A 148 -32.40 0.07 25.07
N GLY A 149 -31.12 -0.23 25.36
CA GLY A 149 -30.72 -1.02 26.52
C GLY A 149 -30.76 -2.55 26.40
N ALA A 150 -31.20 -3.13 25.29
CA ALA A 150 -31.12 -4.58 25.10
C ALA A 150 -30.71 -4.96 23.66
N PHE A 151 -29.61 -5.70 23.53
CA PHE A 151 -29.22 -6.35 22.28
C PHE A 151 -30.10 -7.59 22.08
N LYS A 152 -31.12 -7.53 21.21
CA LYS A 152 -31.79 -8.75 20.72
C LYS A 152 -31.02 -9.30 19.51
N GLY A 153 -30.75 -10.61 19.58
CA GLY A 153 -29.98 -11.38 18.58
C GLY A 153 -30.80 -11.74 17.35
#